data_AF-A0A1G2ZXE9-F1
#
_entry.id   AF-A0A1G2ZXE9-F1
#
_cell.length_a   1.000
_cell.length_b   1.000
_cell.length_c   1.000
_cell.angle_alpha   90.00
_cell.angle_beta   90.00
_cell.angle_gamma   90.00
#
_symmetry.space_group_name_H-M   'P 1'
#
loop_
_entity.id
_entity.type
_entity.pdbx_description
1 polymer ?
#
loop_
_entity_poly.entity_id
_entity_poly.type
_entity_poly.pdbx_seq_one_letter_code
_entity_poly.pdbx_strand_id
1 'polypeptide(L)'
;MGFEIVCPQCGAASKGRDDLAGKVVRCPRCKETFTVPLEEIQELEPVEEAHPASPKEGVSDGAALACPNCRALDVKKVSLVYEQEMQNVDLSTSGWGVGVDTAGGVDIFGGSVPTRGKIASKLVQRIQPPHPPQKPLDVSGCLILMPISGLAIGIVALVAYLIGVKFENVSSVVWIGVGIVAFLCWGNIVDFVDKESNENHRKKIAEYEGSLGNWNRSWICGRCGQIFQP
;
A
#
# COMPACT_ATOMS: atom_id res chain seq x y z
N MET A 1 9.44 45.16 0.07
CA MET A 1 8.39 46.19 -0.10
C MET A 1 7.69 46.30 1.25
N GLY A 2 6.54 46.94 1.42
CA GLY A 2 5.86 46.99 2.72
C GLY A 2 4.40 46.63 2.55
N PHE A 3 3.89 45.74 3.39
CA PHE A 3 2.48 45.31 3.37
C PHE A 3 1.74 45.86 4.60
N GLU A 4 0.41 45.92 4.50
CA GLU A 4 -0.46 46.47 5.54
C GLU A 4 -0.99 45.35 6.44
N ILE A 5 -0.65 45.40 7.73
CA ILE A 5 -1.12 44.44 8.73
C ILE A 5 -2.27 45.07 9.51
N VAL A 6 -3.44 44.42 9.46
CA VAL A 6 -4.64 44.84 10.22
C VAL A 6 -4.74 44.00 11.49
N CYS A 7 -4.77 44.66 12.65
CA CYS A 7 -4.93 43.96 13.93
C CYS A 7 -6.36 43.41 14.07
N PRO A 8 -6.55 42.10 14.35
CA PRO A 8 -7.87 41.48 14.44
C PRO A 8 -8.69 41.95 15.64
N GLN A 9 -8.05 42.50 16.68
CA GLN A 9 -8.72 42.91 17.91
C GLN A 9 -9.20 44.37 17.90
N CYS A 10 -8.46 45.27 17.26
CA CYS A 10 -8.77 46.71 17.28
C CYS A 10 -8.92 47.35 15.90
N GLY A 11 -8.69 46.61 14.81
CA GLY A 11 -8.78 47.09 13.44
C GLY A 11 -7.74 48.13 13.03
N ALA A 12 -6.75 48.43 13.89
CA ALA A 12 -5.68 49.35 13.54
C ALA A 12 -4.78 48.73 12.46
N ALA A 13 -4.57 49.48 11.38
CA ALA A 13 -3.65 49.12 10.32
C ALA A 13 -2.23 49.64 10.61
N SER A 14 -1.23 48.84 10.28
CA SER A 14 0.19 49.16 10.49
C SER A 14 1.04 48.66 9.33
N LYS A 15 2.05 49.43 8.92
CA LYS A 15 2.97 49.03 7.85
C LYS A 15 4.01 48.04 8.38
N GLY A 16 3.98 46.81 7.88
CA GLY A 16 4.92 45.74 8.17
C GLY A 16 6.01 45.60 7.10
N ARG A 17 7.17 45.09 7.48
CA ARG A 17 8.19 44.57 6.55
C ARG A 17 7.87 43.11 6.22
N ASP A 18 8.13 42.69 4.99
CA ASP A 18 7.87 41.34 4.46
C ASP A 18 8.37 40.21 5.39
N ASP A 19 9.49 40.43 6.10
CA ASP A 19 10.09 39.51 7.08
C ASP A 19 9.23 39.20 8.33
N LEU A 20 8.08 39.86 8.49
CA LEU A 20 7.15 39.68 9.62
C LEU A 20 6.02 38.69 9.31
N ALA A 21 5.85 38.25 8.07
CA ALA A 21 4.87 37.24 7.72
C ALA A 21 5.17 35.91 8.46
N GLY A 22 4.15 35.32 9.09
CA GLY A 22 4.29 34.12 9.93
C GLY A 22 4.90 34.35 11.32
N LYS A 23 5.31 35.57 11.68
CA LYS A 23 5.85 35.89 13.02
C LYS A 23 4.79 36.49 13.93
N VAL A 24 4.99 36.32 15.24
CA VAL A 24 4.15 36.97 16.27
C VAL A 24 4.56 38.42 16.41
N VAL A 25 3.62 39.33 16.21
CA VAL A 25 3.82 40.79 16.31
C VAL A 25 2.90 41.39 17.36
N ARG A 26 3.32 42.50 17.96
CA ARG A 26 2.54 43.22 18.99
C ARG A 26 1.90 44.47 18.40
N CYS A 27 0.58 44.61 18.55
CA CYS A 27 -0.13 45.79 18.04
C CYS A 27 0.29 47.06 18.80
N PRO A 28 0.65 48.17 18.12
CA PRO A 28 1.04 49.41 18.79
C PRO A 28 -0.12 50.12 19.50
N ARG A 29 -1.38 49.81 19.13
CA ARG A 29 -2.58 50.47 19.68
C ARG A 29 -3.17 49.74 20.88
N CYS A 30 -3.45 48.43 20.75
CA CYS A 30 -4.06 47.64 21.83
C CYS A 30 -3.07 46.80 22.64
N LYS A 31 -1.80 46.70 22.22
CA LYS A 31 -0.73 45.88 22.83
C LYS A 31 -0.94 44.37 22.80
N GLU A 32 -1.99 43.87 22.17
CA GLU A 32 -2.22 42.44 21.98
C GLU A 32 -1.23 41.85 20.96
N THR A 33 -0.80 40.62 21.19
CA THR A 33 0.08 39.86 20.28
C THR A 33 -0.73 38.97 19.38
N PHE A 34 -0.44 38.96 18.08
CA PHE A 34 -1.08 38.08 17.11
C PHE A 34 -0.08 37.61 16.05
N THR A 35 -0.36 36.46 15.45
CA THR A 35 0.45 35.91 14.37
C THR A 35 -0.02 36.50 13.05
N VAL A 36 0.90 37.08 12.28
CA VAL A 36 0.59 37.55 10.92
C VAL A 36 0.37 36.33 10.05
N PRO A 37 -0.81 36.15 9.41
CA PRO A 37 -1.02 35.05 8.47
C PRO A 37 0.09 35.07 7.43
N LEU A 38 0.73 33.93 7.21
CA LEU A 38 1.56 33.75 6.04
C LEU A 38 0.56 33.72 4.89
N GLU A 39 0.42 34.83 4.15
CA GLU A 39 -0.09 34.73 2.79
C GLU A 39 0.89 33.78 2.10
N GLU A 40 0.48 32.53 1.99
CA GLU A 40 1.05 31.61 1.04
C GLU A 40 0.91 32.34 -0.28
N ILE A 41 2.03 32.95 -0.71
CA ILE A 41 2.14 33.52 -2.03
C ILE A 41 1.75 32.35 -2.90
N GLN A 42 0.51 32.37 -3.40
CA GLN A 42 0.14 31.56 -4.53
C GLN A 42 1.09 32.08 -5.58
N GLU A 43 2.23 31.41 -5.70
CA GLU A 43 3.09 31.45 -6.84
C GLU A 43 2.12 31.10 -7.94
N LEU A 44 1.58 32.15 -8.56
CA LEU A 44 0.69 32.05 -9.69
C LEU A 44 1.57 31.37 -10.72
N GLU A 45 1.51 30.04 -10.74
CA GLU A 45 1.83 29.28 -11.91
C GLU A 45 1.16 30.05 -13.04
N PRO A 46 1.94 30.51 -14.04
CA PRO A 46 1.46 31.42 -15.06
C PRO A 46 0.15 30.85 -15.55
N VAL A 47 -0.93 31.63 -15.37
CA VAL A 47 -2.30 31.24 -15.69
C VAL A 47 -2.25 30.64 -17.08
N GLU A 48 -2.25 29.32 -17.11
CA GLU A 48 -2.32 28.53 -18.32
C GLU A 48 -3.60 28.99 -18.99
N GLU A 49 -3.39 29.60 -20.15
CA GLU A 49 -4.42 30.18 -20.99
C GLU A 49 -5.64 29.26 -20.99
N ALA A 50 -6.76 29.80 -20.49
CA ALA A 50 -8.12 29.31 -20.69
C ALA A 50 -8.19 27.85 -21.13
N HIS A 51 -8.27 26.93 -20.15
CA HIS A 51 -8.90 25.64 -20.40
C HIS A 51 -10.21 25.92 -21.14
N PRO A 52 -10.33 25.55 -22.43
CA PRO A 52 -11.58 25.73 -23.14
C PRO A 52 -12.64 24.97 -22.35
N ALA A 53 -13.82 25.58 -22.25
CA ALA A 53 -15.02 25.02 -21.65
C ALA A 53 -15.00 23.48 -21.75
N SER A 54 -15.06 22.84 -20.58
CA SER A 54 -15.22 21.39 -20.39
C SER A 54 -15.78 20.77 -21.67
N PRO A 55 -15.00 19.91 -22.37
CA PRO A 55 -15.46 19.27 -23.58
C PRO A 55 -16.80 18.65 -23.24
N LYS A 56 -17.88 19.18 -23.86
CA LYS A 56 -19.17 18.51 -23.83
C LYS A 56 -18.85 17.07 -24.16
N GLU A 57 -19.09 16.21 -23.18
CA GLU A 57 -18.90 14.78 -23.26
C GLU A 57 -19.29 14.37 -24.66
N GLY A 58 -18.28 14.00 -25.45
CA GLY A 58 -18.51 13.33 -26.71
C GLY A 58 -19.25 12.07 -26.30
N VAL A 59 -20.57 12.14 -26.36
CA VAL A 59 -21.48 11.00 -26.42
C VAL A 59 -20.97 10.22 -27.63
N SER A 60 -19.98 9.38 -27.41
CA SER A 60 -19.57 8.40 -28.38
C SER A 60 -20.84 7.61 -28.64
N ASP A 61 -21.27 7.56 -29.89
CA ASP A 61 -22.38 6.77 -30.43
C ASP A 61 -22.14 5.25 -30.26
N GLY A 62 -21.71 4.83 -29.07
CA GLY A 62 -21.81 3.46 -28.60
C GLY A 62 -23.28 3.21 -28.33
N ALA A 63 -23.84 2.24 -29.04
CA ALA A 63 -25.21 1.76 -28.89
C ALA A 63 -25.69 1.91 -27.44
N ALA A 64 -26.70 2.76 -27.21
CA ALA A 64 -27.15 3.13 -25.89
C ALA A 64 -27.48 1.88 -25.06
N LEU A 65 -26.54 1.48 -24.20
CA LEU A 65 -26.67 0.30 -23.35
C LEU A 65 -27.76 0.61 -22.32
N ALA A 66 -28.92 -0.02 -22.46
CA ALA A 66 -30.00 0.08 -21.50
C ALA A 66 -29.90 -1.03 -20.45
N CYS A 67 -30.15 -0.72 -19.19
CA CYS A 67 -30.19 -1.72 -18.14
C CYS A 67 -31.28 -2.78 -18.43
N PRO A 68 -30.98 -4.10 -18.38
CA PRO A 68 -31.95 -5.16 -18.71
C PRO A 68 -33.13 -5.24 -17.73
N ASN A 69 -32.97 -4.71 -16.51
CA ASN A 69 -33.99 -4.79 -15.47
C ASN A 69 -34.91 -3.56 -15.44
N CYS A 70 -34.34 -2.35 -15.41
CA CYS A 70 -35.14 -1.12 -15.30
C CYS A 70 -35.16 -0.24 -16.56
N ARG A 71 -34.46 -0.65 -17.64
CA ARG A 71 -34.32 0.08 -18.91
C ARG A 71 -33.77 1.51 -18.80
N ALA A 72 -33.13 1.84 -17.67
CA ALA A 72 -32.44 3.12 -17.54
C ALA A 72 -31.22 3.17 -18.46
N LEU A 73 -30.97 4.36 -19.05
CA LEU A 73 -29.80 4.68 -19.86
C LEU A 73 -28.59 5.10 -19.02
N ASP A 74 -28.80 5.37 -17.72
CA ASP A 74 -27.73 5.66 -16.75
C ASP A 74 -27.02 4.36 -16.34
N VAL A 75 -26.14 3.91 -17.21
CA VAL A 75 -25.26 2.76 -16.97
C VAL A 75 -23.81 3.23 -17.03
N LYS A 76 -23.03 2.80 -16.05
CA LYS A 76 -21.62 3.15 -15.94
C LYS A 76 -20.78 1.88 -15.90
N LYS A 77 -19.59 1.93 -16.45
CA LYS A 77 -18.64 0.81 -16.39
C LYS A 77 -18.24 0.58 -14.93
N VAL A 78 -18.27 -0.68 -14.47
CA VAL A 78 -17.99 -1.01 -13.06
C VAL A 78 -16.60 -0.53 -12.63
N SER A 79 -15.60 -0.67 -13.50
CA SER A 79 -14.25 -0.20 -13.22
C SER A 79 -14.17 1.31 -12.96
N LEU A 80 -14.94 2.10 -13.73
CA LEU A 80 -14.98 3.56 -13.60
C LEU A 80 -15.66 3.97 -12.29
N VAL A 81 -16.77 3.31 -11.93
CA VAL A 81 -17.47 3.57 -10.66
C VAL A 81 -16.60 3.20 -9.46
N TYR A 82 -15.88 2.09 -9.54
CA TYR A 82 -14.95 1.66 -8.50
C TYR A 82 -13.84 2.68 -8.27
N GLU A 83 -13.20 3.19 -9.33
CA GLU A 83 -12.16 4.21 -9.23
C GLU A 83 -12.69 5.55 -8.72
N GLN A 84 -13.89 5.96 -9.15
CA GLN A 84 -14.51 7.22 -8.73
C GLN A 84 -14.91 7.23 -7.25
N GLU A 85 -15.33 6.08 -6.71
CA GLU A 85 -15.80 5.97 -5.32
C GLU A 85 -14.70 5.58 -4.33
N MET A 86 -13.51 5.19 -4.79
CA MET A 86 -12.37 4.95 -3.91
C MET A 86 -11.66 6.24 -3.58
N GLN A 87 -11.75 6.66 -2.32
CA GLN A 87 -10.95 7.77 -1.79
C GLN A 87 -9.75 7.22 -1.04
N ASN A 88 -8.55 7.59 -1.50
CA ASN A 88 -7.33 7.38 -0.73
C ASN A 88 -7.28 8.45 0.36
N VAL A 89 -7.10 8.00 1.59
CA VAL A 89 -7.05 8.89 2.75
C VAL A 89 -5.68 8.71 3.40
N ASP A 90 -4.81 9.68 3.17
CA ASP A 90 -3.55 9.83 3.91
C ASP A 90 -3.82 10.68 5.14
N LEU A 91 -3.92 10.02 6.29
CA LEU A 91 -4.06 10.68 7.59
C LEU A 91 -2.72 10.62 8.30
N SER A 92 -2.06 11.77 8.46
CA SER A 92 -0.97 11.91 9.42
C SER A 92 -1.56 12.28 10.78
N THR A 93 -1.67 11.30 11.68
CA THR A 93 -2.03 11.60 13.07
C THR A 93 -0.74 11.78 13.86
N SER A 94 -0.50 13.01 14.34
CA SER A 94 0.49 13.27 15.38
C SER A 94 -0.19 13.07 16.74
N GLY A 95 0.19 11.99 17.42
CA GLY A 95 -0.29 11.67 18.75
C GLY A 95 0.80 11.87 19.78
N TRP A 96 0.45 12.48 20.91
CA TRP A 96 1.28 12.45 22.11
C TRP A 96 0.70 11.39 23.03
N GLY A 97 1.43 10.28 23.19
CA GLY A 97 1.03 9.17 24.04
C GLY A 97 1.98 9.03 25.22
N VAL A 98 1.44 8.81 26.42
CA VAL A 98 2.24 8.39 27.57
C VAL A 98 2.34 6.87 27.51
N GLY A 99 3.54 6.35 27.25
CA GLY A 99 3.84 4.93 27.20
C GLY A 99 4.68 4.51 28.39
N VAL A 100 4.44 3.30 28.91
CA VAL A 100 5.34 2.67 29.87
C VAL A 100 6.27 1.75 29.09
N ASP A 101 7.56 1.99 29.12
CA ASP A 101 8.55 1.14 28.47
C ASP A 101 8.67 -0.22 29.19
N THR A 102 9.33 -1.19 28.54
CA THR A 102 9.55 -2.53 29.12
C THR A 102 10.49 -2.53 30.33
N ALA A 103 11.14 -1.40 30.66
CA ALA A 103 11.96 -1.20 31.85
C ALA A 103 11.19 -0.52 33.00
N GLY A 104 9.89 -0.22 32.81
CA GLY A 104 9.05 0.44 33.81
C GLY A 104 9.17 1.96 33.84
N GLY A 105 9.86 2.57 32.89
CA GLY A 105 9.92 4.02 32.68
C GLY A 105 8.63 4.54 32.06
N VAL A 106 8.06 5.61 32.62
CA VAL A 106 6.94 6.33 32.01
C VAL A 106 7.53 7.44 31.16
N ASP A 107 7.36 7.35 29.84
CA ASP A 107 7.90 8.34 28.91
C ASP A 107 6.78 8.90 28.00
N ILE A 108 6.94 10.15 27.59
CA ILE A 108 5.99 10.84 26.71
C ILE A 108 6.52 10.71 25.28
N PHE A 109 5.98 9.75 24.54
CA PHE A 109 6.33 9.54 23.15
C PHE A 109 5.43 10.40 22.25
N GLY A 110 6.03 11.42 21.63
CA GLY A 110 5.46 12.10 20.48
C GLY A 110 5.79 11.31 19.22
N GLY A 111 4.79 10.64 18.64
CA GLY A 111 4.93 9.89 17.39
C GLY A 111 3.98 10.42 16.33
N SER A 112 4.46 10.66 15.12
CA SER A 112 3.60 10.74 13.95
C SER A 112 3.44 9.33 13.38
N VAL A 113 2.22 8.81 13.40
CA VAL A 113 1.90 7.54 12.72
C VAL A 113 1.17 7.92 11.44
N PRO A 114 1.82 7.84 10.26
CA PRO A 114 1.11 7.99 9.01
C PRO A 114 0.18 6.79 8.82
N THR A 115 -1.11 7.02 8.96
CA THR A 115 -2.16 6.05 8.64
C THR A 115 -2.60 6.23 7.20
N ARG A 116 -2.25 5.28 6.34
CA ARG A 116 -2.76 5.20 4.97
C ARG A 116 -4.00 4.31 4.94
N GLY A 117 -5.16 4.89 4.67
CA GLY A 117 -6.44 4.18 4.59
C GLY A 117 -7.08 4.32 3.21
N LYS A 118 -7.94 3.36 2.85
CA LYS A 118 -8.86 3.49 1.72
C LYS A 118 -10.26 3.49 2.27
N ILE A 119 -11.01 4.57 2.02
CA ILE A 119 -12.44 4.61 2.36
C ILE A 119 -13.19 4.12 1.13
N ALA A 120 -13.96 3.05 1.31
CA ALA A 120 -14.76 2.44 0.27
C ALA A 120 -16.24 2.51 0.66
N SER A 121 -17.08 2.99 -0.27
CA SER A 121 -18.53 2.96 -0.10
C SER A 121 -19.03 1.50 0.00
N LYS A 122 -20.23 1.29 0.57
CA LYS A 122 -20.86 -0.06 0.55
C LYS A 122 -21.13 -0.57 -0.87
N LEU A 123 -21.26 0.34 -1.84
CA LEU A 123 -21.39 -0.02 -3.25
C LEU A 123 -20.05 -0.53 -3.77
N VAL A 124 -18.96 0.21 -3.55
CA VAL A 124 -17.58 -0.21 -3.87
C VAL A 124 -17.30 -1.61 -3.34
N GLN A 125 -17.63 -1.88 -2.08
CA GLN A 125 -17.39 -3.19 -1.46
C GLN A 125 -18.08 -4.34 -2.20
N ARG A 126 -19.25 -4.11 -2.82
CA ARG A 126 -19.95 -5.12 -3.62
C ARG A 126 -19.39 -5.29 -5.02
N ILE A 127 -18.79 -4.23 -5.57
CA ILE A 127 -18.19 -4.22 -6.91
C ILE A 127 -16.67 -4.37 -6.87
N GLN A 128 -16.09 -4.79 -5.74
CA GLN A 128 -14.65 -4.94 -5.61
C GLN A 128 -14.10 -5.85 -6.71
N PRO A 129 -12.99 -5.47 -7.36
CA PRO A 129 -12.33 -6.36 -8.29
C PRO A 129 -11.89 -7.64 -7.55
N PRO A 130 -11.79 -8.78 -8.25
CA PRO A 130 -11.20 -9.97 -7.65
C PRO A 130 -9.82 -9.62 -7.10
N HIS A 131 -9.45 -10.19 -5.95
CA HIS A 131 -8.12 -9.97 -5.39
C HIS A 131 -7.10 -10.81 -6.15
N PRO A 132 -5.92 -10.24 -6.48
CA PRO A 132 -4.86 -11.02 -7.11
C PRO A 132 -4.45 -12.16 -6.17
N PRO A 133 -4.21 -13.38 -6.70
CA PRO A 133 -3.72 -14.47 -5.89
C PRO A 133 -2.40 -14.05 -5.26
N GLN A 134 -2.31 -14.14 -3.94
CA GLN A 134 -1.06 -13.88 -3.24
C GLN A 134 -0.03 -14.91 -3.70
N LYS A 135 1.20 -14.46 -3.96
CA LYS A 135 2.31 -15.37 -4.19
C LYS A 135 2.41 -16.26 -2.94
N PRO A 136 2.52 -17.60 -3.08
CA PRO A 136 2.82 -18.43 -1.93
C PRO A 136 4.05 -17.84 -1.25
N LEU A 137 4.03 -17.73 0.08
CA LEU A 137 5.24 -17.34 0.81
C LEU A 137 6.39 -18.17 0.28
N ASP A 138 7.52 -17.53 -0.01
CA ASP A 138 8.68 -18.18 -0.61
C ASP A 138 9.30 -19.16 0.40
N VAL A 139 8.71 -20.36 0.50
CA VAL A 139 9.17 -21.44 1.38
C VAL A 139 10.52 -21.96 0.89
N SER A 140 10.90 -21.69 -0.36
CA SER A 140 12.20 -22.05 -0.93
C SER A 140 13.34 -21.47 -0.09
N GLY A 141 13.21 -20.20 0.34
CA GLY A 141 14.22 -19.56 1.19
C GLY A 141 14.48 -20.28 2.53
N CYS A 142 13.44 -20.88 3.13
CA CYS A 142 13.58 -21.63 4.38
C CYS A 142 14.09 -23.06 4.12
N LEU A 143 13.66 -23.68 3.02
CA LEU A 143 14.10 -25.01 2.61
C LEU A 143 15.56 -25.06 2.15
N ILE A 144 16.13 -23.93 1.68
CA ILE A 144 17.56 -23.80 1.32
C ILE A 144 18.46 -23.78 2.57
N LEU A 145 17.97 -23.34 3.73
CA LEU A 145 18.78 -23.29 4.96
C LEU A 145 18.99 -24.67 5.60
N MET A 146 18.03 -25.60 5.41
CA MET A 146 18.12 -26.98 5.90
C MET A 146 19.35 -27.74 5.38
N PRO A 147 19.65 -27.82 4.06
CA PRO A 147 20.82 -28.55 3.57
C PRO A 147 22.15 -27.91 3.97
N ILE A 148 22.21 -26.58 4.11
CA ILE A 148 23.41 -25.89 4.62
C ILE A 148 23.73 -26.36 6.04
N SER A 149 22.70 -26.49 6.88
CA SER A 149 22.87 -27.03 8.24
C SER A 149 23.33 -28.49 8.24
N GLY A 150 22.79 -29.34 7.34
CA GLY A 150 23.20 -30.73 7.19
C GLY A 150 24.65 -30.88 6.71
N LEU A 151 25.08 -30.06 5.75
CA LEU A 151 26.45 -30.03 5.25
C LEU A 151 27.42 -29.53 6.33
N ALA A 152 27.03 -28.53 7.12
CA ALA A 152 27.82 -28.07 8.26
C ALA A 152 28.02 -29.18 9.30
N ILE A 153 26.97 -29.95 9.63
CA ILE A 153 27.07 -31.11 10.54
C ILE A 153 28.00 -32.17 9.96
N GLY A 154 27.90 -32.46 8.65
CA GLY A 154 28.80 -33.39 7.96
C GLY A 154 30.27 -32.98 8.02
N ILE A 155 30.56 -31.69 7.80
CA ILE A 155 31.93 -31.14 7.92
C ILE A 155 32.45 -31.26 9.36
N VAL A 156 31.62 -30.91 10.35
CA VAL A 156 32.00 -31.02 11.77
C VAL A 156 32.33 -32.47 12.15
N ALA A 157 31.53 -33.44 11.68
CA ALA A 157 31.80 -34.87 11.88
C ALA A 157 33.10 -35.33 11.21
N LEU A 158 33.39 -34.85 9.99
CA LEU A 158 34.64 -35.12 9.27
C LEU A 158 35.85 -34.58 10.04
N VAL A 159 35.78 -33.34 10.53
CA VAL A 159 36.85 -32.72 11.32
C VAL A 159 37.07 -33.48 12.64
N ALA A 160 36.01 -33.88 13.35
CA ALA A 160 36.11 -34.70 14.55
C ALA A 160 36.79 -36.05 14.28
N TYR A 161 36.49 -36.68 13.13
CA TYR A 161 37.15 -37.91 12.69
C TYR A 161 38.65 -37.71 12.45
N LEU A 162 39.06 -36.62 11.79
CA LEU A 162 40.48 -36.31 11.53
C LEU A 162 41.28 -36.04 12.82
N ILE A 163 40.61 -35.58 13.89
CA ILE A 163 41.23 -35.34 15.21
C ILE A 163 41.32 -36.63 16.05
N GLY A 164 40.82 -37.77 15.55
CA GLY A 164 40.95 -39.07 16.21
C GLY A 164 39.86 -39.37 17.25
N VAL A 165 38.71 -38.67 17.18
CA VAL A 165 37.53 -39.01 17.98
C VAL A 165 36.99 -40.38 17.50
N LYS A 166 37.12 -41.41 18.35
CA LYS A 166 36.68 -42.77 18.01
C LYS A 166 35.18 -42.91 18.24
N PHE A 167 34.40 -42.95 17.15
CA PHE A 167 33.01 -43.41 17.18
C PHE A 167 33.02 -44.95 17.10
N GLU A 168 32.81 -45.62 18.23
CA GLU A 168 33.10 -47.06 18.38
C GLU A 168 32.22 -48.02 17.56
N ASN A 169 31.14 -47.56 16.89
CA ASN A 169 30.15 -48.49 16.32
C ASN A 169 29.69 -48.22 14.88
N VAL A 170 30.15 -47.17 14.19
CA VAL A 170 29.70 -46.91 12.80
C VAL A 170 30.84 -46.37 11.95
N SER A 171 31.13 -47.04 10.83
CA SER A 171 32.10 -46.56 9.84
C SER A 171 31.67 -45.19 9.32
N SER A 172 32.54 -44.20 9.44
CA SER A 172 32.33 -42.82 8.99
C SER A 172 31.91 -42.74 7.51
N VAL A 173 32.32 -43.71 6.70
CA VAL A 173 31.94 -43.84 5.29
C VAL A 173 30.43 -44.05 5.11
N VAL A 174 29.76 -44.76 6.03
CA VAL A 174 28.31 -45.02 5.95
C VAL A 174 27.54 -43.71 6.17
N TRP A 175 27.94 -42.89 7.14
CA TRP A 175 27.30 -41.59 7.40
C TRP A 175 27.48 -40.61 6.24
N ILE A 176 28.65 -40.61 5.60
CA ILE A 176 28.89 -39.82 4.38
C ILE A 176 27.94 -40.27 3.26
N GLY A 177 27.82 -41.58 3.04
CA GLY A 177 26.89 -42.14 2.06
C GLY A 177 25.43 -41.74 2.31
N VAL A 178 24.96 -41.84 3.55
CA VAL A 178 23.60 -41.44 3.95
C VAL A 178 23.39 -39.94 3.74
N GLY A 179 24.37 -39.10 4.10
CA GLY A 179 24.30 -37.65 3.90
C GLY A 179 24.16 -37.26 2.42
N ILE A 180 24.91 -37.92 1.53
CA ILE A 180 24.84 -37.66 0.09
C ILE A 180 23.47 -38.07 -0.48
N VAL A 181 22.97 -39.27 -0.13
CA VAL A 181 21.66 -39.73 -0.61
C VAL A 181 20.54 -38.82 -0.08
N ALA A 182 20.58 -38.46 1.20
CA ALA A 182 19.60 -37.55 1.80
C ALA A 182 19.61 -36.17 1.11
N PHE A 183 20.80 -35.62 0.81
CA PHE A 183 20.94 -34.35 0.10
C PHE A 183 20.37 -34.42 -1.33
N LEU A 184 20.66 -35.48 -2.07
CA LEU A 184 20.12 -35.67 -3.43
C LEU A 184 18.59 -35.89 -3.41
N CYS A 185 18.08 -36.68 -2.46
CA CYS A 185 16.63 -36.85 -2.28
C CYS A 185 15.94 -35.55 -1.90
N TRP A 186 16.57 -34.72 -1.04
CA TRP A 186 16.03 -33.42 -0.63
C TRP A 186 15.87 -32.48 -1.83
N GLY A 187 16.88 -32.36 -2.69
CA GLY A 187 16.81 -31.54 -3.91
C GLY A 187 15.60 -31.90 -4.77
N ASN A 188 15.41 -33.20 -5.05
CA ASN A 188 14.27 -33.68 -5.83
C ASN A 188 12.91 -33.38 -5.16
N ILE A 189 12.83 -33.46 -3.83
CA ILE A 189 11.61 -33.13 -3.08
C ILE A 189 11.30 -31.64 -3.15
N VAL A 190 12.31 -30.77 -2.98
CA VAL A 190 12.14 -29.32 -3.08
C VAL A 190 11.70 -28.92 -4.49
N ASP A 191 12.34 -29.47 -5.52
CA ASP A 191 11.98 -29.21 -6.92
C ASP A 191 10.54 -29.68 -7.22
N PHE A 192 10.13 -30.83 -6.67
CA PHE A 192 8.76 -31.33 -6.84
C PHE A 192 7.73 -30.42 -6.16
N VAL A 193 7.98 -30.01 -4.91
CA VAL A 193 7.09 -29.12 -4.15
C VAL A 193 7.00 -27.74 -4.80
N ASP A 194 8.13 -27.19 -5.26
CA ASP A 194 8.16 -25.91 -5.95
C ASP A 194 7.41 -25.99 -7.28
N LYS A 195 7.59 -27.07 -8.04
CA LYS A 195 6.86 -27.28 -9.30
C LYS A 195 5.35 -27.34 -9.08
N GLU A 196 4.88 -28.12 -8.10
CA GLU A 196 3.45 -28.25 -7.82
C GLU A 196 2.85 -26.93 -7.31
N SER A 197 3.56 -26.23 -6.42
CA SER A 197 3.18 -24.90 -5.93
C SER A 197 3.06 -23.88 -7.08
N ASN A 198 4.05 -23.88 -7.99
CA ASN A 198 4.07 -23.00 -9.15
C ASN A 198 2.95 -23.32 -10.15
N GLU A 199 2.65 -24.59 -10.41
CA GLU A 199 1.53 -24.98 -11.28
C GLU A 199 0.18 -24.54 -10.70
N ASN A 200 -0.03 -24.73 -9.39
CA ASN A 200 -1.23 -24.27 -8.71
C ASN A 200 -1.35 -22.75 -8.72
N HIS A 201 -0.25 -22.02 -8.55
CA HIS A 201 -0.24 -20.56 -8.64
C HIS A 201 -0.54 -20.07 -10.06
N ARG A 202 0.01 -20.72 -11.09
CA ARG A 202 -0.31 -20.42 -12.51
C ARG A 202 -1.79 -20.60 -12.83
N LYS A 203 -2.42 -21.69 -12.34
CA LYS A 203 -3.87 -21.91 -12.51
C LYS A 203 -4.68 -20.78 -11.86
N LYS A 204 -4.33 -20.38 -10.64
CA LYS A 204 -4.99 -19.28 -9.94
C LYS A 204 -4.82 -17.93 -10.66
N ILE A 205 -3.67 -17.68 -11.27
CA ILE A 205 -3.45 -16.48 -12.09
C ILE A 205 -4.34 -16.50 -13.33
N ALA A 206 -4.43 -17.62 -14.04
CA ALA A 206 -5.27 -17.73 -15.23
C ALA A 206 -6.77 -17.55 -14.90
N GLU A 207 -7.23 -18.13 -13.78
CA GLU A 207 -8.59 -17.92 -13.28
C GLU A 207 -8.84 -16.44 -12.91
N TYR A 208 -7.88 -15.83 -12.21
CA TYR A 208 -7.92 -14.42 -11.85
C TYR A 208 -8.02 -13.50 -13.06
N GLU A 209 -7.22 -13.73 -14.10
CA GLU A 209 -7.25 -12.96 -15.35
C GLU A 209 -8.61 -13.08 -16.05
N GLY A 210 -9.21 -14.27 -16.05
CA GLY A 210 -10.56 -14.50 -16.56
C GLY A 210 -11.62 -13.72 -15.78
N SER A 211 -11.60 -13.79 -14.45
CA SER A 211 -12.50 -13.04 -13.57
C SER A 211 -12.32 -11.53 -13.73
N LEU A 212 -11.08 -11.06 -13.85
CA LEU A 212 -10.75 -9.64 -14.05
C LEU A 212 -11.26 -9.13 -15.41
N GLY A 213 -11.13 -9.94 -16.46
CA GLY A 213 -11.70 -9.63 -17.78
C GLY A 213 -13.23 -9.52 -17.75
N ASN A 214 -13.90 -10.42 -17.03
CA ASN A 214 -15.34 -10.37 -16.84
C ASN A 214 -15.78 -9.14 -16.02
N TRP A 215 -15.03 -8.80 -14.98
CA TRP A 215 -15.26 -7.61 -14.18
C TRP A 215 -15.08 -6.34 -15.01
N ASN A 216 -14.02 -6.24 -15.82
CA ASN A 216 -13.74 -5.10 -16.70
C ASN A 216 -14.79 -4.90 -17.81
N ARG A 217 -15.51 -5.96 -18.22
CA ARG A 217 -16.60 -5.88 -19.19
C ARG A 217 -17.96 -5.62 -18.56
N SER A 218 -18.05 -5.63 -17.22
CA SER A 218 -19.32 -5.44 -16.51
C SER A 218 -19.70 -3.97 -16.37
N TRP A 219 -21.01 -3.73 -16.40
CA TRP A 219 -21.65 -2.43 -16.28
C TRP A 219 -22.59 -2.45 -15.08
N ILE A 220 -22.71 -1.33 -14.39
CA ILE A 220 -23.65 -1.15 -13.29
C ILE A 220 -24.67 -0.06 -13.64
N CYS A 221 -25.93 -0.33 -13.35
CA CYS A 221 -26.99 0.67 -13.50
C CYS A 221 -27.03 1.61 -12.30
N GLY A 222 -26.95 2.93 -12.53
CA GLY A 222 -27.02 3.94 -11.46
C GLY A 222 -28.37 3.99 -10.74
N ARG A 223 -29.45 3.54 -11.40
CA ARG A 223 -30.81 3.57 -10.83
C ARG A 223 -31.16 2.38 -9.94
N CYS A 224 -30.84 1.16 -10.39
CA CYS A 224 -31.23 -0.07 -9.70
C CYS A 224 -30.05 -0.83 -9.07
N GLY A 225 -28.80 -0.43 -9.35
CA GLY A 225 -27.60 -1.07 -8.84
C GLY A 225 -27.28 -2.45 -9.43
N GLN A 226 -28.05 -2.92 -10.42
CA GLN A 226 -27.79 -4.21 -11.05
C GLN A 226 -26.52 -4.15 -11.91
N ILE A 227 -25.67 -5.15 -11.73
CA ILE A 227 -24.48 -5.40 -12.55
C ILE A 227 -24.86 -6.36 -13.68
N PHE A 228 -24.47 -6.05 -14.91
CA PHE A 228 -24.73 -6.88 -16.08
C PHE A 228 -23.57 -6.79 -17.08
N GLN A 229 -23.53 -7.74 -18.03
CA GLN A 229 -22.61 -7.75 -19.15
C GLN A 229 -23.46 -7.69 -20.44
N PRO A 230 -23.20 -6.74 -21.35
CA PRO A 230 -23.90 -6.66 -22.63
C PRO A 230 -23.47 -7.74 -23.63
#